data_AF-A0A2W1ZQJ8-F1
#
_entry.id   AF-A0A2W1ZQJ8-F1
#
_cell.length_a   1.000
_cell.length_b   1.000
_cell.length_c   1.000
_cell.angle_alpha   90.00
_cell.angle_beta   90.00
_cell.angle_gamma   90.00
#
_symmetry.space_group_name_H-M   'P 1'
#
loop_
_entity.id
_entity.type
_entity.pdbx_description
1 polymer ?
#
loop_
_entity_poly.entity_id
_entity_poly.type
_entity_poly.pdbx_seq_one_letter_code
_entity_poly.pdbx_strand_id
1 'polypeptide(L)'
;MFRRTHRVLRPIDPTTRDSGLSVIEVMVAMMVFAVMSVGIAYGIANTLQLTQTSRGRETAVALASQDIDAMRQTAAATTAGIFKVVSKSGSSNRKTLGGVTYEIDRSVTWVQSDGASGACGTSNGKLAYKSVVATVSWPNARGGTSSTTMTSAIAPSDAVTDPGYGTVIVSAVNASGAPFAGVGISLTPISGSGAVAPGTAPSPTDSQGCSYAVNVAPGDYTVTATIAGGIDTDQEQPSQQTPITVTAGASAPVPFVYDRASQLTLRYASSYGATLPTNMPTVLSSTVGGLDTVTPWDTTSQTLVVTSASEQSLPVFPFASGYTAYAGPYSNSPNATVNCLSPNPAAWTTPDAAGAAGALPPLITTESGQPSDGAVMMGVAKVSDVKGRYITAVSSSNPGAGDPGCAAGMTMKFPVSSSDTATIALPFGTWTISSGKTFGSTSRNEIATKAANVTPVTPGRVNQKTALFVIDYDNTLTLDPRGQTS
;
A
#
# COMPACT_ATOMS: atom_id res chain seq x y z
N MET A 1 52.25 25.28 -75.76
CA MET A 1 51.23 25.14 -76.83
C MET A 1 49.82 25.44 -76.30
N PHE A 2 49.57 26.60 -75.67
CA PHE A 2 48.22 27.16 -75.43
C PHE A 2 48.28 28.71 -75.30
N ARG A 3 49.15 29.33 -76.11
CA ARG A 3 49.14 30.78 -76.40
C ARG A 3 48.50 30.97 -77.77
N ARG A 4 47.16 30.97 -77.86
CA ARG A 4 46.37 31.52 -79.00
C ARG A 4 44.89 31.15 -78.88
N THR A 5 44.17 31.73 -77.94
CA THR A 5 42.69 31.85 -78.03
C THR A 5 42.15 33.09 -77.32
N HIS A 6 42.99 34.09 -77.01
CA HIS A 6 42.54 35.38 -76.43
C HIS A 6 42.07 36.41 -77.48
N ARG A 7 41.61 35.95 -78.66
CA ARG A 7 41.29 36.85 -79.79
C ARG A 7 40.03 36.46 -80.54
N VAL A 8 38.97 36.03 -79.86
CA VAL A 8 37.64 35.83 -80.47
C VAL A 8 36.47 36.33 -79.60
N LEU A 9 36.70 36.98 -78.45
CA LEU A 9 35.61 37.56 -77.65
C LEU A 9 35.91 39.01 -77.25
N ARG A 10 36.22 39.86 -78.24
CA ARG A 10 36.01 41.30 -78.10
C ARG A 10 34.63 41.61 -78.68
N PRO A 11 33.65 42.04 -77.86
CA PRO A 11 32.42 42.63 -78.36
C PRO A 11 32.80 43.84 -79.22
N ILE A 12 32.39 43.80 -80.48
CA ILE A 12 32.32 44.95 -81.36
C ILE A 12 31.14 45.76 -80.84
N ASP A 13 31.39 47.03 -80.55
CA ASP A 13 30.44 48.08 -80.15
C ASP A 13 30.32 48.37 -78.63
N PRO A 14 30.80 49.54 -78.15
CA PRO A 14 30.59 50.01 -76.79
C PRO A 14 29.20 50.62 -76.54
N THR A 15 28.36 50.81 -77.56
CA THR A 15 27.01 51.40 -77.41
C THR A 15 25.91 50.38 -77.10
N THR A 16 26.18 49.08 -77.22
CA THR A 16 25.26 48.00 -76.80
C THR A 16 25.48 47.55 -75.35
N ARG A 17 26.47 48.10 -74.64
CA ARG A 17 26.78 47.78 -73.23
C ARG A 17 25.91 48.49 -72.20
N ASP A 18 25.10 49.46 -72.62
CA ASP A 18 24.03 50.04 -71.79
C ASP A 18 22.65 49.56 -72.29
N SER A 19 22.53 48.25 -72.54
CA SER A 19 21.20 47.62 -72.47
C SER A 19 20.85 47.58 -70.99
N GLY A 20 20.15 48.61 -70.51
CA GLY A 20 19.73 48.72 -69.11
C GLY A 20 19.18 47.39 -68.61
N LEU A 21 19.67 46.95 -67.44
CA LEU A 21 19.17 45.75 -66.76
C LEU A 21 17.65 45.73 -66.86
N SER A 22 17.11 44.75 -67.57
CA SER A 22 15.66 44.70 -67.71
C SER A 22 15.06 44.46 -66.32
N VAL A 23 13.93 45.09 -66.01
CA VAL A 23 13.28 44.95 -64.69
C VAL A 23 13.07 43.46 -64.33
N ILE A 24 12.85 42.60 -65.34
CA ILE A 24 12.68 41.16 -65.15
C ILE A 24 13.97 40.45 -64.72
N GLU A 25 15.14 40.90 -65.18
CA GLU A 25 16.45 40.33 -64.83
C GLU A 25 16.80 40.62 -63.37
N VAL A 26 16.50 41.84 -62.90
CA VAL A 26 16.67 42.21 -61.48
C VAL A 26 15.69 41.44 -60.59
N MET A 27 14.44 41.24 -61.02
CA MET A 27 13.47 40.42 -60.27
C MET A 27 13.89 38.95 -60.16
N VAL A 28 14.36 38.34 -61.25
CA VAL A 28 14.84 36.95 -61.24
C VAL A 28 16.10 36.82 -60.39
N ALA A 29 17.05 37.75 -60.52
CA ALA A 29 18.26 37.77 -59.70
C ALA A 29 17.95 37.87 -58.20
N MET A 30 17.00 38.73 -57.82
CA MET A 30 16.53 38.84 -56.42
C MET A 30 15.81 37.59 -55.93
N MET A 31 15.03 36.92 -56.77
CA MET A 31 14.34 35.68 -56.42
C MET A 31 15.33 34.52 -56.20
N VAL A 32 16.29 34.34 -57.11
CA VAL A 32 17.35 33.32 -56.97
C VAL A 32 18.20 33.61 -55.74
N PHE A 33 18.59 34.87 -55.53
CA PHE A 33 19.33 35.29 -54.35
C PHE A 33 18.54 35.02 -53.06
N ALA A 34 17.24 35.29 -53.03
CA ALA A 34 16.39 35.01 -51.88
C ALA A 34 16.34 33.51 -51.56
N VAL A 35 16.13 32.66 -52.57
CA VAL A 35 16.11 31.19 -52.39
C VAL A 35 17.45 30.66 -51.89
N MET A 36 18.56 31.12 -52.47
CA MET A 36 19.91 30.76 -52.01
C MET A 36 20.17 31.23 -50.58
N SER A 37 19.75 32.45 -50.23
CA SER A 37 19.92 33.02 -48.89
C SER A 37 19.15 32.25 -47.83
N VAL A 38 17.91 31.82 -48.10
CA VAL A 38 17.15 30.96 -47.18
C VAL A 38 17.83 29.60 -47.01
N GLY A 39 18.35 29.01 -48.09
CA GLY A 39 19.11 27.75 -48.03
C GLY A 39 20.35 27.85 -47.12
N ILE A 40 21.12 28.93 -47.24
CA ILE A 40 22.30 29.19 -46.41
C ILE A 40 21.90 29.44 -44.95
N ALA A 41 20.88 30.28 -44.71
CA ALA A 41 20.40 30.58 -43.37
C ALA A 41 19.92 29.31 -42.64
N TYR A 42 19.17 28.45 -43.33
CA TYR A 42 18.74 27.17 -42.78
C TYR A 42 19.93 26.23 -42.53
N GLY A 43 20.90 26.21 -43.42
CA GLY A 43 22.16 25.47 -43.24
C GLY A 43 22.89 25.88 -41.95
N ILE A 44 23.07 27.19 -41.74
CA ILE A 44 23.72 27.75 -40.54
C ILE A 44 22.91 27.41 -39.28
N ALA A 45 21.60 27.61 -39.30
CA ALA A 45 20.72 27.30 -38.17
C ALA A 45 20.80 25.81 -37.78
N ASN A 46 20.80 24.92 -38.76
CA ASN A 46 20.92 23.48 -38.53
C ASN A 46 22.29 23.09 -37.97
N THR A 47 23.38 23.68 -38.48
CA THR A 47 24.73 23.46 -37.96
C THR A 47 24.88 23.98 -36.53
N LEU A 48 24.27 25.13 -36.20
CA LEU A 48 24.24 25.68 -34.84
C LEU A 48 23.48 24.76 -33.88
N GLN A 49 22.30 24.29 -34.27
CA GLN A 49 21.52 23.33 -33.47
C GLN A 49 22.25 22.00 -33.26
N LEU A 50 22.93 21.50 -34.30
CA LEU A 50 23.76 20.29 -34.18
C LEU A 50 24.91 20.52 -33.21
N THR A 51 25.59 21.66 -33.30
CA THR A 51 26.68 22.04 -32.40
C THR A 51 26.20 22.16 -30.94
N GLN A 52 25.03 22.78 -30.72
CA GLN A 52 24.42 22.86 -29.39
C GLN A 52 24.09 21.48 -28.83
N THR A 53 23.55 20.60 -29.67
CA THR A 53 23.25 19.20 -29.29
C THR A 53 24.52 18.44 -28.91
N SER A 54 25.60 18.58 -29.69
CA SER A 54 26.89 17.95 -29.39
C SER A 54 27.47 18.46 -28.06
N ARG A 55 27.49 19.77 -27.83
CA ARG A 55 27.91 20.36 -26.54
C ARG A 55 27.05 19.89 -25.37
N GLY A 56 25.75 19.77 -25.59
CA GLY A 56 24.79 19.21 -24.63
C GLY A 56 25.19 17.79 -24.23
N ARG A 57 25.51 16.95 -25.23
CA ARG A 57 25.94 15.57 -25.03
C ARG A 57 27.29 15.46 -24.32
N GLU A 58 28.28 16.25 -24.72
CA GLU A 58 29.60 16.30 -24.08
C GLU A 58 29.48 16.65 -22.60
N THR A 59 28.70 17.69 -22.29
CA THR A 59 28.43 18.09 -20.90
C THR A 59 27.69 17.00 -20.14
N ALA A 60 26.69 16.36 -20.76
CA ALA A 60 25.93 15.28 -20.13
C ALA A 60 26.80 14.06 -19.81
N VAL A 61 27.71 13.66 -20.70
CA VAL A 61 28.68 12.57 -20.46
C VAL A 61 29.67 12.95 -19.34
N ALA A 62 30.15 14.18 -19.32
CA ALA A 62 31.03 14.65 -18.24
C ALA A 62 30.31 14.64 -16.88
N LEU A 63 29.04 15.07 -16.84
CA LEU A 63 28.21 15.03 -15.62
C LEU A 63 27.95 13.60 -15.15
N ALA A 64 27.62 12.68 -16.06
CA ALA A 64 27.43 11.27 -15.75
C ALA A 64 28.71 10.63 -15.21
N SER A 65 29.86 10.93 -15.82
CA SER A 65 31.17 10.45 -15.36
C SER A 65 31.49 10.97 -13.96
N GLN A 66 31.26 12.26 -13.72
CA GLN A 66 31.46 12.88 -12.40
C GLN A 66 30.57 12.25 -11.32
N ASP A 67 29.31 11.94 -11.63
CA ASP A 67 28.40 11.27 -10.68
C ASP A 67 28.88 9.85 -10.34
N ILE A 68 29.29 9.08 -11.35
CA ILE A 68 29.87 7.74 -11.15
C ILE A 68 31.15 7.79 -10.32
N ASP A 69 32.06 8.73 -10.59
CA ASP A 69 33.29 8.86 -9.82
C ASP A 69 33.04 9.29 -8.38
N ALA A 70 32.05 10.15 -8.13
CA ALA A 70 31.62 10.49 -6.78
C ALA A 70 31.07 9.26 -6.02
N MET A 71 30.32 8.39 -6.70
CA MET A 71 29.86 7.13 -6.13
C MET A 71 31.01 6.16 -5.83
N ARG A 72 32.01 6.07 -6.72
CA ARG A 72 33.22 5.26 -6.48
C ARG A 72 33.99 5.76 -5.25
N GLN A 73 34.16 7.07 -5.12
CA GLN A 73 34.81 7.67 -3.95
C GLN A 73 34.00 7.40 -2.67
N THR A 74 32.67 7.48 -2.74
CA THR A 74 31.78 7.15 -1.62
C THR A 74 31.92 5.69 -1.21
N ALA A 75 31.98 4.77 -2.18
CA ALA A 75 32.17 3.35 -1.93
C ALA A 75 33.54 3.03 -1.32
N ALA A 76 34.59 3.71 -1.78
CA ALA A 76 35.96 3.49 -1.33
C ALA A 76 36.30 4.17 0.00
N ALA A 77 35.48 5.10 0.48
CA ALA A 77 35.78 5.88 1.69
C ALA A 77 35.85 5.01 2.95
N THR A 78 35.01 3.97 3.05
CA THR A 78 35.01 2.99 4.15
C THR A 78 34.47 1.65 3.64
N THR A 79 34.69 0.56 4.37
CA THR A 79 34.10 -0.76 4.08
C THR A 79 32.56 -0.73 4.01
N ALA A 80 31.92 0.16 4.78
CA ALA A 80 30.48 0.40 4.74
C ALA A 80 30.05 1.45 3.69
N GLY A 81 30.99 2.07 2.99
CA GLY A 81 30.76 3.14 2.01
C GLY A 81 29.90 2.67 0.84
N ILE A 82 30.03 1.41 0.43
CA ILE A 82 29.23 0.80 -0.64
C ILE A 82 27.72 0.85 -0.36
N PHE A 83 27.31 0.78 0.91
CA PHE A 83 25.90 0.86 1.28
C PHE A 83 25.32 2.25 1.07
N LYS A 84 26.15 3.30 1.04
CA LYS A 84 25.74 4.69 0.78
C LYS A 84 25.57 5.02 -0.70
N VAL A 85 25.98 4.11 -1.60
CA VAL A 85 25.75 4.25 -3.04
C VAL A 85 24.31 3.87 -3.36
N VAL A 86 23.42 4.86 -3.48
CA VAL A 86 21.98 4.63 -3.64
C VAL A 86 21.42 5.32 -4.89
N SER A 87 20.31 4.77 -5.41
CA SER A 87 19.53 5.38 -6.49
C SER A 87 19.09 6.81 -6.14
N LYS A 88 18.99 7.69 -7.15
CA LYS A 88 18.53 9.08 -7.01
C LYS A 88 18.05 9.61 -8.36
N SER A 89 16.91 10.30 -8.39
CA SER A 89 16.33 10.80 -9.63
C SER A 89 15.59 12.11 -9.45
N GLY A 90 15.21 12.72 -10.57
CA GLY A 90 14.32 13.86 -10.62
C GLY A 90 14.93 15.19 -10.17
N SER A 91 14.09 16.07 -9.61
CA SER A 91 14.48 17.41 -9.12
C SER A 91 15.57 17.40 -8.04
N SER A 92 15.72 16.28 -7.34
CA SER A 92 16.73 16.10 -6.31
C SER A 92 18.16 16.01 -6.88
N ASN A 93 18.31 15.76 -8.19
CA ASN A 93 19.59 15.53 -8.84
C ASN A 93 19.75 16.29 -10.16
N ARG A 94 19.63 17.62 -10.09
CA ARG A 94 19.82 18.52 -11.24
C ARG A 94 21.09 19.33 -11.14
N LYS A 95 21.68 19.64 -12.29
CA LYS A 95 22.80 20.58 -12.41
C LYS A 95 22.53 21.55 -13.56
N THR A 96 22.66 22.85 -13.30
CA THR A 96 22.50 23.88 -14.33
C THR A 96 23.89 24.38 -14.74
N LEU A 97 24.19 24.28 -16.03
CA LEU A 97 25.45 24.72 -16.62
C LEU A 97 25.15 25.54 -17.88
N GLY A 98 25.67 26.77 -17.93
CA GLY A 98 25.47 27.65 -19.10
C GLY A 98 23.99 27.95 -19.42
N GLY A 99 23.12 27.99 -18.40
CA GLY A 99 21.68 28.23 -18.56
C GLY A 99 20.87 26.99 -18.99
N VAL A 100 21.51 25.84 -19.20
CA VAL A 100 20.83 24.57 -19.49
C VAL A 100 20.78 23.72 -18.22
N THR A 101 19.60 23.23 -17.87
CA THR A 101 19.41 22.32 -16.74
C THR A 101 19.50 20.87 -17.21
N TYR A 102 20.43 20.13 -16.61
CA TYR A 102 20.62 18.70 -16.79
C TYR A 102 20.01 17.96 -15.60
N GLU A 103 19.25 16.92 -15.88
CA GLU A 103 18.68 16.01 -14.87
C GLU A 103 19.47 14.70 -14.90
N ILE A 104 19.96 14.27 -13.74
CA ILE A 104 20.83 13.11 -13.58
C ILE A 104 20.06 12.03 -12.83
N ASP A 105 19.54 11.05 -13.55
CA ASP A 105 18.84 9.91 -12.98
C ASP A 105 19.80 8.73 -12.81
N ARG A 106 20.08 8.36 -11.56
CA ARG A 106 20.91 7.19 -11.22
C ARG A 106 20.05 6.07 -10.66
N SER A 107 20.16 4.90 -11.28
CA SER A 107 19.59 3.64 -10.79
C SER A 107 20.72 2.74 -10.31
N VAL A 108 20.56 2.21 -9.10
CA VAL A 108 21.56 1.39 -8.42
C VAL A 108 20.92 0.08 -7.97
N THR A 109 21.50 -1.03 -8.40
CA THR A 109 21.10 -2.38 -7.99
C THR A 109 22.29 -3.15 -7.46
N TRP A 110 22.06 -3.97 -6.44
CA TRP A 110 23.02 -4.99 -6.05
C TRP A 110 23.06 -6.10 -7.09
N VAL A 111 24.26 -6.61 -7.35
CA VAL A 111 24.51 -7.87 -8.03
C VAL A 111 25.19 -8.81 -7.04
N GLN A 112 24.65 -10.02 -6.91
CA GLN A 112 25.12 -11.03 -5.98
C GLN A 112 25.99 -12.08 -6.70
N SER A 113 26.74 -12.88 -5.93
CA SER A 113 27.66 -13.90 -6.44
C SER A 113 26.99 -15.02 -7.25
N ASP A 114 25.69 -15.19 -7.09
CA ASP A 114 24.84 -16.12 -7.84
C ASP A 114 24.26 -15.50 -9.13
N GLY A 115 24.59 -14.24 -9.41
CA GLY A 115 24.08 -13.49 -10.57
C GLY A 115 22.72 -12.84 -10.34
N ALA A 116 22.09 -13.04 -9.17
CA ALA A 116 20.85 -12.34 -8.84
C ALA A 116 21.10 -10.84 -8.72
N SER A 117 20.09 -10.03 -9.07
CA SER A 117 20.16 -8.58 -8.93
C SER A 117 18.85 -7.98 -8.42
N GLY A 118 18.95 -6.89 -7.69
CA GLY A 118 17.80 -6.18 -7.12
C GLY A 118 18.22 -4.96 -6.31
N ALA A 119 17.27 -4.13 -5.89
CA ALA A 119 17.56 -2.90 -5.14
C ALA A 119 18.33 -3.19 -3.84
N CYS A 120 17.89 -4.18 -3.07
CA CYS A 120 18.55 -4.57 -1.81
C CYS A 120 19.51 -5.77 -1.95
N GLY A 121 19.43 -6.55 -3.02
CA GLY A 121 20.18 -7.80 -3.18
C GLY A 121 19.56 -8.94 -2.35
N THR A 122 18.30 -9.29 -2.62
CA THR A 122 17.48 -10.18 -1.78
C THR A 122 17.64 -11.68 -2.07
N SER A 123 18.72 -12.11 -2.76
CA SER A 123 19.06 -13.52 -2.91
C SER A 123 19.93 -14.03 -1.76
N ASN A 124 20.22 -15.33 -1.75
CA ASN A 124 21.11 -15.98 -0.79
C ASN A 124 22.61 -15.79 -1.13
N GLY A 125 22.94 -15.37 -2.36
CA GLY A 125 24.30 -15.08 -2.78
C GLY A 125 24.96 -13.94 -1.99
N LYS A 126 26.30 -13.88 -2.00
CA LYS A 126 27.06 -12.79 -1.37
C LYS A 126 26.88 -11.51 -2.17
N LEU A 127 26.79 -10.37 -1.49
CA LEU A 127 26.80 -9.05 -2.13
C LEU A 127 28.15 -8.83 -2.84
N ALA A 128 28.16 -8.81 -4.18
CA ALA A 128 29.40 -8.76 -4.96
C ALA A 128 29.78 -7.34 -5.38
N TYR A 129 28.86 -6.62 -6.03
CA TYR A 129 29.05 -5.23 -6.45
C TYR A 129 27.71 -4.54 -6.68
N LYS A 130 27.71 -3.21 -6.80
CA LYS A 130 26.55 -2.44 -7.24
C LYS A 130 26.67 -2.10 -8.73
N SER A 131 25.66 -2.48 -9.51
CA SER A 131 25.48 -2.01 -10.88
C SER A 131 24.83 -0.64 -10.85
N VAL A 132 25.41 0.31 -11.56
CA VAL A 132 24.99 1.71 -11.59
C VAL A 132 24.70 2.09 -13.02
N VAL A 133 23.51 2.64 -13.25
CA VAL A 133 23.08 3.22 -14.53
C VAL A 133 22.78 4.69 -14.30
N ALA A 134 23.61 5.57 -14.84
CA ALA A 134 23.42 7.02 -14.79
C ALA A 134 22.91 7.52 -16.15
N THR A 135 21.69 8.06 -16.17
CA THR A 135 21.08 8.69 -17.35
C THR A 135 21.02 10.19 -17.13
N VAL A 136 21.64 10.95 -18.02
CA VAL A 136 21.60 12.42 -17.97
C VAL A 136 20.73 12.92 -19.10
N SER A 137 19.70 13.71 -18.78
CA SER A 137 18.76 14.27 -19.74
C SER A 137 18.80 15.81 -19.76
N TRP A 138 18.55 16.40 -20.92
CA TRP A 138 18.58 17.85 -21.13
C TRP A 138 17.64 18.31 -22.26
N PRO A 139 17.19 19.59 -22.28
CA PRO A 139 16.37 20.13 -23.36
C PRO A 139 17.10 20.11 -24.72
N ASN A 140 16.40 19.66 -25.77
CA ASN A 140 16.93 19.63 -27.13
C ASN A 140 16.63 20.96 -27.85
N ALA A 141 17.60 21.48 -28.60
CA ALA A 141 17.47 22.69 -29.41
C ALA A 141 16.40 22.58 -30.52
N ARG A 142 15.99 21.37 -30.90
CA ARG A 142 14.91 21.08 -31.86
C ARG A 142 13.54 20.83 -31.18
N GLY A 143 13.47 21.00 -29.86
CA GLY A 143 12.31 20.63 -29.04
C GLY A 143 12.41 19.20 -28.48
N GLY A 144 11.75 18.98 -27.34
CA GLY A 144 11.83 17.71 -26.58
C GLY A 144 13.07 17.59 -25.70
N THR A 145 13.37 16.36 -25.28
CA THR A 145 14.46 16.04 -24.35
C THR A 145 15.45 15.09 -25.02
N SER A 146 16.75 15.38 -24.90
CA SER A 146 17.83 14.46 -25.24
C SER A 146 18.36 13.78 -23.99
N SER A 147 18.90 12.56 -24.12
CA SER A 147 19.52 11.85 -23.00
C SER A 147 20.75 11.05 -23.42
N THR A 148 21.61 10.75 -22.45
CA THR A 148 22.73 9.82 -22.59
C THR A 148 22.83 8.95 -21.34
N THR A 149 23.21 7.70 -21.50
CA THR A 149 23.31 6.74 -20.39
C THR A 149 24.74 6.22 -20.28
N MET A 150 25.24 6.10 -19.06
CA MET A 150 26.49 5.46 -18.72
C MET A 150 26.24 4.38 -17.67
N THR A 151 26.92 3.25 -17.81
CA THR A 151 26.82 2.14 -16.88
C THR A 151 28.17 1.86 -16.24
N SER A 152 28.16 1.43 -14.98
CA SER A 152 29.37 1.02 -14.28
C SER A 152 29.07 -0.01 -13.20
N ALA A 153 30.07 -0.83 -12.88
CA ALA A 153 30.06 -1.69 -11.71
C ALA A 153 30.96 -1.07 -10.63
N ILE A 154 30.43 -0.89 -9.42
CA ILE A 154 31.17 -0.38 -8.26
C ILE A 154 31.27 -1.51 -7.25
N ALA A 155 32.49 -2.03 -7.08
CA ALA A 155 32.79 -3.02 -6.07
C ALA A 155 33.05 -2.34 -4.71
N PRO A 156 32.76 -3.03 -3.59
CA PRO A 156 33.20 -2.59 -2.27
C PRO A 156 34.74 -2.62 -2.18
N SER A 157 35.32 -1.85 -1.26
CA SER A 157 36.78 -1.81 -1.05
C SER A 157 37.34 -3.11 -0.48
N ASP A 158 36.51 -3.86 0.25
CA ASP A 158 36.79 -5.16 0.86
C ASP A 158 35.56 -6.07 0.77
N ALA A 159 35.70 -7.32 1.21
CA ALA A 159 34.55 -8.21 1.36
C ALA A 159 33.51 -7.57 2.29
N VAL A 160 32.24 -7.57 1.84
CA VAL A 160 31.13 -6.99 2.61
C VAL A 160 30.92 -7.72 3.94
N THR A 161 31.20 -9.02 3.95
CA THR A 161 31.03 -9.91 5.10
C THR A 161 32.18 -10.92 5.15
N ASP A 162 32.70 -11.13 6.35
CA ASP A 162 33.75 -12.09 6.64
C ASP A 162 33.28 -13.53 6.38
N PRO A 163 34.12 -14.43 5.83
CA PRO A 163 33.68 -15.78 5.43
C PRO A 163 33.06 -16.64 6.55
N GLY A 164 33.39 -16.38 7.81
CA GLY A 164 32.82 -17.07 8.98
C GLY A 164 31.45 -16.56 9.43
N TYR A 165 30.95 -15.48 8.83
CA TYR A 165 29.71 -14.81 9.21
C TYR A 165 28.74 -14.74 8.02
N GLY A 166 27.47 -14.48 8.30
CA GLY A 166 26.44 -14.23 7.30
C GLY A 166 26.04 -12.76 7.22
N THR A 167 25.18 -12.45 6.26
CA THR A 167 24.58 -11.12 6.08
C THR A 167 23.07 -11.23 6.18
N VAL A 168 22.42 -10.42 7.01
CA VAL A 168 20.96 -10.28 6.95
C VAL A 168 20.64 -9.06 6.10
N ILE A 169 19.84 -9.27 5.05
CA ILE A 169 19.45 -8.24 4.09
C ILE A 169 17.97 -7.98 4.29
N VAL A 170 17.65 -6.81 4.82
CA VAL A 170 16.27 -6.40 5.04
C VAL A 170 15.82 -5.51 3.90
N SER A 171 14.63 -5.81 3.36
CA SER A 171 13.93 -4.93 2.43
C SER A 171 12.57 -4.58 2.99
N ALA A 172 12.31 -3.29 3.24
CA ALA A 172 11.01 -2.80 3.68
C ALA A 172 10.32 -2.05 2.53
N VAL A 173 9.09 -2.43 2.22
CA VAL A 173 8.22 -1.73 1.27
C VAL A 173 6.93 -1.31 1.98
N ASN A 174 6.39 -0.16 1.58
CA ASN A 174 5.14 0.37 2.10
C ASN A 174 3.92 -0.26 1.40
N ALA A 175 2.71 0.19 1.74
CA ALA A 175 1.47 -0.37 1.19
C ALA A 175 1.29 -0.13 -0.32
N SER A 176 2.00 0.84 -0.90
CA SER A 176 2.01 1.05 -2.36
C SER A 176 3.09 0.23 -3.09
N GLY A 177 3.87 -0.56 -2.36
CA GLY A 177 5.01 -1.31 -2.89
C GLY A 177 6.25 -0.44 -3.14
N ALA A 178 6.22 0.83 -2.72
CA ALA A 178 7.37 1.71 -2.79
C ALA A 178 8.34 1.42 -1.63
N PRO A 179 9.65 1.68 -1.79
CA PRO A 179 10.60 1.46 -0.71
C PRO A 179 10.31 2.32 0.53
N PHE A 180 10.38 1.72 1.72
CA PHE A 180 10.08 2.41 2.97
C PHE A 180 11.34 2.73 3.77
N ALA A 181 11.76 3.99 3.72
CA ALA A 181 12.97 4.50 4.38
C ALA A 181 12.75 4.83 5.86
N GLY A 182 13.81 4.70 6.66
CA GLY A 182 13.83 5.07 8.07
C GLY A 182 13.26 4.03 9.03
N VAL A 183 12.96 2.82 8.56
CA VAL A 183 12.49 1.71 9.39
C VAL A 183 13.68 1.17 10.18
N GLY A 184 13.60 1.21 11.51
CA GLY A 184 14.60 0.65 12.40
C GLY A 184 14.55 -0.87 12.39
N ILE A 185 15.71 -1.52 12.33
CA ILE A 185 15.84 -2.98 12.25
C ILE A 185 16.63 -3.49 13.46
N SER A 186 16.12 -4.53 14.10
CA SER A 186 16.84 -5.25 15.16
C SER A 186 16.85 -6.76 14.92
N LEU A 187 17.93 -7.41 15.32
CA LEU A 187 18.10 -8.87 15.27
C LEU A 187 18.24 -9.39 16.70
N THR A 188 17.29 -10.22 17.12
CA THR A 188 17.30 -10.86 18.44
C THR A 188 17.64 -12.34 18.29
N PRO A 189 18.73 -12.84 18.89
CA PRO A 189 19.08 -14.26 18.85
C PRO A 189 18.00 -15.14 19.46
N ILE A 190 17.69 -16.26 18.81
CA ILE A 190 16.81 -17.30 19.37
C ILE A 190 17.67 -18.21 20.27
N SER A 191 17.22 -18.43 21.51
CA SER A 191 17.97 -19.24 22.48
C SER A 191 18.19 -20.67 21.97
N GLY A 192 19.44 -21.15 22.03
CA GLY A 192 19.80 -22.51 21.64
C GLY A 192 20.16 -22.71 20.16
N SER A 193 20.08 -21.65 19.32
CA SER A 193 20.40 -21.74 17.88
C SER A 193 21.88 -21.48 17.53
N GLY A 194 22.71 -21.14 18.52
CA GLY A 194 24.09 -20.69 18.29
C GLY A 194 24.23 -19.22 17.86
N ALA A 195 23.10 -18.53 17.64
CA ALA A 195 23.06 -17.11 17.32
C ALA A 195 23.65 -16.23 18.44
N VAL A 196 24.27 -15.13 18.06
CA VAL A 196 24.87 -14.13 18.97
C VAL A 196 24.41 -12.75 18.57
N ALA A 197 24.03 -11.92 19.54
CA ALA A 197 23.55 -10.57 19.27
C ALA A 197 24.63 -9.78 18.50
N PRO A 198 24.29 -9.10 17.39
CA PRO A 198 25.26 -8.31 16.65
C PRO A 198 25.88 -7.22 17.54
N GLY A 199 27.20 -7.03 17.44
CA GLY A 199 27.90 -5.99 18.21
C GLY A 199 27.56 -4.56 17.79
N THR A 200 26.89 -4.38 16.65
CA THR A 200 26.39 -3.09 16.16
C THR A 200 25.01 -3.30 15.54
N ALA A 201 24.05 -2.46 15.93
CA ALA A 201 22.73 -2.50 15.34
C ALA A 201 22.79 -2.12 13.85
N PRO A 202 21.98 -2.76 12.99
CA PRO A 202 21.84 -2.32 11.60
C PRO A 202 21.36 -0.87 11.55
N SER A 203 21.80 -0.15 10.52
CA SER A 203 21.23 1.17 10.24
C SER A 203 19.75 1.04 9.84
N PRO A 204 18.91 2.05 10.09
CA PRO A 204 17.57 2.09 9.54
C PRO A 204 17.58 1.96 8.02
N THR A 205 16.45 1.55 7.43
CA THR A 205 16.33 1.39 5.98
C THR A 205 16.65 2.69 5.24
N ASP A 206 17.37 2.58 4.13
CA ASP A 206 17.74 3.72 3.29
C ASP A 206 16.59 4.15 2.35
N SER A 207 16.87 5.10 1.44
CA SER A 207 15.89 5.58 0.44
C SER A 207 15.42 4.51 -0.56
N GLN A 208 16.11 3.36 -0.61
CA GLN A 208 15.73 2.19 -1.39
C GLN A 208 15.06 1.12 -0.53
N GLY A 209 14.71 1.43 0.73
CA GLY A 209 14.05 0.51 1.65
C GLY A 209 14.96 -0.59 2.18
N CYS A 210 16.28 -0.44 2.03
CA CYS A 210 17.24 -1.50 2.34
C CYS A 210 17.95 -1.25 3.67
N SER A 211 18.12 -2.30 4.47
CA SER A 211 19.01 -2.30 5.64
C SER A 211 19.84 -3.58 5.66
N TYR A 212 21.06 -3.49 6.22
CA TYR A 212 22.05 -4.54 6.17
C TYR A 212 22.65 -4.77 7.56
N ALA A 213 22.54 -6.01 8.03
CA ALA A 213 23.33 -6.51 9.14
C ALA A 213 24.46 -7.37 8.55
N VAL A 214 25.68 -6.85 8.56
CA VAL A 214 26.88 -7.57 8.10
C VAL A 214 27.58 -8.23 9.29
N ASN A 215 28.39 -9.25 9.01
CA ASN A 215 29.13 -10.01 10.02
C ASN A 215 28.25 -10.58 11.15
N VAL A 216 27.07 -11.10 10.78
CA VAL A 216 26.14 -11.73 11.71
C VAL A 216 26.57 -13.17 11.96
N ALA A 217 26.70 -13.57 13.22
CA ALA A 217 27.09 -14.92 13.58
C ALA A 217 26.04 -15.94 13.08
N PRO A 218 26.46 -17.11 12.58
CA PRO A 218 25.51 -18.15 12.17
C PRO A 218 24.57 -18.57 13.31
N GLY A 219 23.30 -18.84 12.99
CA GLY A 219 22.25 -19.19 13.94
C GLY A 219 20.89 -18.60 13.55
N ASP A 220 19.87 -18.83 14.39
CA ASP A 220 18.51 -18.34 14.14
C ASP A 220 18.21 -17.05 14.92
N TYR A 221 17.57 -16.10 14.24
CA TYR A 221 17.21 -14.78 14.78
C TYR A 221 15.73 -14.49 14.56
N THR A 222 15.16 -13.70 15.46
CA THR A 222 13.95 -12.91 15.19
C THR A 222 14.38 -11.55 14.65
N VAL A 223 13.90 -11.19 13.48
CA VAL A 223 14.15 -9.87 12.87
C VAL A 223 12.92 -9.01 13.07
N THR A 224 13.10 -7.82 13.61
CA THR A 224 12.01 -6.90 13.95
C THR A 224 12.17 -5.61 13.18
N ALA A 225 11.11 -5.19 12.50
CA ALA A 225 11.00 -3.90 11.85
C ALA A 225 10.18 -2.95 12.72
N THR A 226 10.70 -1.75 12.98
CA THR A 226 10.06 -0.80 13.88
C THR A 226 10.18 0.63 13.36
N ILE A 227 9.04 1.30 13.28
CA ILE A 227 8.95 2.74 13.05
C ILE A 227 7.75 3.26 13.86
N ALA A 228 7.80 4.53 14.28
CA ALA A 228 6.68 5.12 15.00
C ALA A 228 5.40 5.07 14.15
N GLY A 229 4.34 4.48 14.71
CA GLY A 229 3.07 4.26 14.02
C GLY A 229 3.14 3.23 12.90
N GLY A 230 4.18 2.38 12.83
CA GLY A 230 4.30 1.35 11.81
C GLY A 230 3.43 0.13 12.09
N ILE A 231 2.88 -0.47 11.02
CA ILE A 231 2.07 -1.70 11.05
C ILE A 231 2.35 -2.55 9.81
N ASP A 232 2.28 -3.87 9.93
CA ASP A 232 2.35 -4.79 8.78
C ASP A 232 0.97 -5.28 8.35
N THR A 233 0.95 -6.15 7.34
CA THR A 233 -0.25 -6.72 6.74
C THR A 233 -1.03 -7.63 7.67
N ASP A 234 -0.41 -8.17 8.72
CA ASP A 234 -1.04 -9.02 9.73
C ASP A 234 -1.52 -8.19 10.94
N GLN A 235 -1.53 -6.86 10.78
CA GLN A 235 -1.88 -5.87 11.81
C GLN A 235 -0.95 -5.89 13.03
N GLU A 236 0.29 -6.40 12.89
CA GLU A 236 1.25 -6.49 13.99
C GLU A 236 2.07 -5.21 14.14
N GLN A 237 2.34 -4.85 15.40
CA GLN A 237 3.15 -3.71 15.79
C GLN A 237 4.02 -4.06 17.02
N PRO A 238 5.35 -4.13 16.90
CA PRO A 238 6.17 -4.04 15.67
C PRO A 238 6.05 -5.31 14.82
N SER A 239 6.37 -5.21 13.53
CA SER A 239 6.39 -6.35 12.61
C SER A 239 7.60 -7.25 12.87
N GLN A 240 7.38 -8.56 12.92
CA GLN A 240 8.42 -9.54 13.23
C GLN A 240 8.43 -10.70 12.24
N GLN A 241 9.64 -11.18 11.93
CA GLN A 241 9.82 -12.45 11.22
C GLN A 241 10.71 -13.37 12.03
N THR A 242 10.24 -14.60 12.20
CA THR A 242 10.91 -15.61 13.02
C THR A 242 10.51 -17.02 12.58
N PRO A 243 11.44 -17.99 12.53
CA PRO A 243 12.88 -17.84 12.63
C PRO A 243 13.53 -17.40 11.29
N ILE A 244 14.57 -16.57 11.36
CA ILE A 244 15.46 -16.27 10.23
C ILE A 244 16.82 -16.93 10.48
N THR A 245 17.16 -17.94 9.67
CA THR A 245 18.42 -18.68 9.78
C THR A 245 19.54 -17.96 9.02
N VAL A 246 20.63 -17.67 9.72
CA VAL A 246 21.86 -17.09 9.15
C VAL A 246 22.92 -18.17 9.03
N THR A 247 23.51 -18.28 7.84
CA THR A 247 24.59 -19.24 7.54
C THR A 247 25.87 -18.50 7.18
N ALA A 248 27.01 -19.04 7.61
CA ALA A 248 28.33 -18.49 7.28
C ALA A 248 28.54 -18.40 5.77
N GLY A 249 29.01 -17.25 5.30
CA GLY A 249 29.27 -16.99 3.88
C GLY A 249 28.01 -16.87 3.01
N ALA A 250 26.82 -16.76 3.60
CA ALA A 250 25.56 -16.59 2.86
C ALA A 250 24.81 -15.32 3.28
N SER A 251 23.84 -14.92 2.46
CA SER A 251 22.87 -13.88 2.78
C SER A 251 21.53 -14.49 3.20
N ALA A 252 20.88 -13.88 4.18
CA ALA A 252 19.54 -14.19 4.65
C ALA A 252 18.62 -12.99 4.32
N PRO A 253 17.82 -13.07 3.24
CA PRO A 253 16.89 -12.01 2.88
C PRO A 253 15.66 -12.02 3.80
N VAL A 254 15.21 -10.84 4.22
CA VAL A 254 14.04 -10.66 5.12
C VAL A 254 13.16 -9.53 4.57
N PRO A 255 12.10 -9.86 3.81
CA PRO A 255 11.23 -8.87 3.19
C PRO A 255 10.08 -8.46 4.12
N PHE A 256 9.97 -7.18 4.47
CA PHE A 256 8.84 -6.62 5.20
C PHE A 256 7.91 -5.84 4.28
N VAL A 257 6.61 -6.09 4.41
CA VAL A 257 5.56 -5.18 3.93
C VAL A 257 5.06 -4.41 5.16
N TYR A 258 5.49 -3.16 5.28
CA TYR A 258 5.36 -2.37 6.50
C TYR A 258 5.11 -0.91 6.14
N ASP A 259 4.12 -0.27 6.75
CA ASP A 259 3.76 1.12 6.45
C ASP A 259 3.29 1.84 7.72
N ARG A 260 3.06 3.15 7.65
CA ARG A 260 2.40 3.89 8.71
C ARG A 260 0.93 3.53 8.75
N ALA A 261 0.47 3.10 9.92
CA ALA A 261 -0.91 2.77 10.17
C ALA A 261 -1.85 3.93 9.84
N SER A 262 -2.95 3.62 9.18
CA SER A 262 -4.12 4.49 9.13
C SER A 262 -4.87 4.35 10.46
N GLN A 263 -5.32 5.45 11.04
CA GLN A 263 -6.16 5.42 12.25
C GLN A 263 -7.62 5.28 11.82
N LEU A 264 -8.14 4.05 11.86
CA LEU A 264 -9.49 3.74 11.45
C LEU A 264 -10.47 3.89 12.61
N THR A 265 -11.36 4.87 12.49
CA THR A 265 -12.48 5.09 13.42
C THR A 265 -13.73 4.38 12.93
N LEU A 266 -14.21 3.42 13.70
CA LEU A 266 -15.41 2.65 13.39
C LEU A 266 -16.63 3.21 14.13
N ARG A 267 -17.72 3.37 13.39
CA ARG A 267 -19.01 3.87 13.89
C ARG A 267 -20.07 2.77 13.76
N TYR A 268 -20.56 2.27 14.88
CA TYR A 268 -21.46 1.12 14.92
C TYR A 268 -22.91 1.55 15.08
N ALA A 269 -23.80 1.02 14.24
CA ALA A 269 -25.23 1.34 14.31
C ALA A 269 -25.49 2.85 14.47
N SER A 270 -24.77 3.66 13.67
CA SER A 270 -24.86 5.13 13.70
C SER A 270 -26.32 5.56 13.54
N SER A 271 -26.75 6.57 14.29
CA SER A 271 -28.12 7.13 14.40
C SER A 271 -29.11 6.45 15.36
N TYR A 272 -28.83 5.24 15.88
CA TYR A 272 -29.83 4.52 16.70
C TYR A 272 -29.70 4.71 18.21
N GLY A 273 -28.58 5.27 18.69
CA GLY A 273 -28.31 5.41 20.12
C GLY A 273 -28.37 4.07 20.87
N ALA A 274 -28.02 2.98 20.18
CA ALA A 274 -28.12 1.62 20.69
C ALA A 274 -26.92 1.28 21.57
N THR A 275 -27.14 0.46 22.59
CA THR A 275 -26.05 -0.17 23.35
C THR A 275 -25.47 -1.32 22.52
N LEU A 276 -24.13 -1.42 22.49
CA LEU A 276 -23.41 -2.48 21.80
C LEU A 276 -23.01 -3.60 22.78
N PRO A 277 -22.76 -4.83 22.30
CA PRO A 277 -22.29 -5.91 23.15
C PRO A 277 -20.83 -5.66 23.57
N THR A 278 -20.48 -5.92 24.83
CA THR A 278 -19.11 -5.67 25.31
C THR A 278 -18.12 -6.66 24.72
N ASN A 279 -18.53 -7.85 24.31
CA ASN A 279 -17.64 -8.89 23.79
C ASN A 279 -17.73 -9.10 22.27
N MET A 280 -18.20 -8.10 21.52
CA MET A 280 -18.37 -8.21 20.07
C MET A 280 -17.03 -7.95 19.34
N PRO A 281 -16.51 -8.92 18.56
CA PRO A 281 -15.41 -8.66 17.64
C PRO A 281 -15.91 -7.89 16.41
N THR A 282 -15.00 -7.30 15.66
CA THR A 282 -15.23 -6.79 14.32
C THR A 282 -14.27 -7.46 13.36
N VAL A 283 -14.75 -7.87 12.19
CA VAL A 283 -13.88 -8.39 11.14
C VAL A 283 -13.72 -7.33 10.06
N LEU A 284 -12.47 -6.96 9.80
CA LEU A 284 -12.07 -6.15 8.67
C LEU A 284 -11.73 -7.07 7.52
N SER A 285 -12.26 -6.77 6.33
CA SER A 285 -12.04 -7.56 5.12
C SER A 285 -11.41 -6.70 4.06
N SER A 286 -10.24 -7.12 3.58
CA SER A 286 -9.51 -6.50 2.48
C SER A 286 -9.30 -7.54 1.38
N THR A 287 -9.46 -7.15 0.11
CA THR A 287 -9.25 -8.08 -1.02
C THR A 287 -7.81 -8.62 -1.06
N VAL A 288 -6.83 -7.81 -0.64
CA VAL A 288 -5.42 -8.19 -0.61
C VAL A 288 -5.00 -8.73 0.76
N GLY A 289 -5.51 -8.13 1.84
CA GLY A 289 -5.15 -8.48 3.22
C GLY A 289 -5.88 -9.69 3.79
N GLY A 290 -7.01 -10.09 3.21
CA GLY A 290 -7.85 -11.15 3.77
C GLY A 290 -8.76 -10.64 4.87
N LEU A 291 -8.92 -11.45 5.94
CA LEU A 291 -9.84 -11.19 7.05
C LEU A 291 -9.06 -11.00 8.35
N ASP A 292 -9.19 -9.83 8.96
CA ASP A 292 -8.57 -9.48 10.22
C ASP A 292 -9.63 -9.31 11.31
N THR A 293 -9.54 -10.07 12.40
CA THR A 293 -10.44 -9.92 13.54
C THR A 293 -9.85 -8.95 14.54
N VAL A 294 -10.55 -7.85 14.78
CA VAL A 294 -10.17 -6.80 15.72
C VAL A 294 -11.16 -6.71 16.88
N THR A 295 -10.66 -6.35 18.05
CA THR A 295 -11.49 -6.03 19.22
C THR A 295 -11.46 -4.52 19.45
N PRO A 296 -12.49 -3.77 18.99
CA PRO A 296 -12.49 -2.30 19.03
C PRO A 296 -12.48 -1.72 20.46
N TRP A 297 -12.88 -2.49 21.46
CA TRP A 297 -12.87 -2.13 22.88
C TRP A 297 -12.46 -3.31 23.76
N ASP A 298 -12.29 -3.07 25.06
CA ASP A 298 -12.01 -4.12 26.05
C ASP A 298 -13.20 -5.09 26.16
N THR A 299 -13.01 -6.28 25.58
CA THR A 299 -14.01 -7.35 25.54
C THR A 299 -14.16 -8.12 26.84
N THR A 300 -13.28 -7.88 27.82
CA THR A 300 -13.32 -8.53 29.13
C THR A 300 -14.17 -7.76 30.14
N SER A 301 -14.45 -6.49 29.88
CA SER A 301 -15.22 -5.64 30.76
C SER A 301 -16.71 -6.00 30.78
N GLN A 302 -17.26 -6.15 31.99
CA GLN A 302 -18.69 -6.41 32.23
C GLN A 302 -19.49 -5.13 32.49
N THR A 303 -18.79 -4.03 32.76
CA THR A 303 -19.37 -2.75 33.16
C THR A 303 -19.20 -1.67 32.10
N LEU A 304 -18.36 -1.91 31.09
CA LEU A 304 -18.18 -0.98 29.98
C LEU A 304 -19.51 -0.82 29.22
N VAL A 305 -19.92 0.42 29.02
CA VAL A 305 -21.09 0.76 28.22
C VAL A 305 -20.60 1.38 26.92
N VAL A 306 -20.70 0.62 25.83
CA VAL A 306 -20.41 1.09 24.48
C VAL A 306 -21.73 1.36 23.78
N THR A 307 -21.83 2.48 23.07
CA THR A 307 -23.05 2.89 22.38
C THR A 307 -22.77 3.28 20.93
N SER A 308 -23.82 3.53 20.14
CA SER A 308 -23.68 4.08 18.78
C SER A 308 -22.96 5.43 18.71
N ALA A 309 -22.81 6.15 19.84
CA ALA A 309 -22.06 7.41 19.92
C ALA A 309 -20.57 7.20 20.28
N SER A 310 -20.17 5.99 20.64
CA SER A 310 -18.79 5.67 20.95
C SER A 310 -17.96 5.62 19.66
N GLU A 311 -16.95 6.49 19.55
CA GLU A 311 -15.96 6.43 18.47
C GLU A 311 -14.81 5.54 18.91
N GLN A 312 -14.51 4.50 18.13
CA GLN A 312 -13.46 3.53 18.44
C GLN A 312 -12.44 3.56 17.33
N SER A 313 -11.21 3.95 17.67
CA SER A 313 -10.12 4.09 16.71
C SER A 313 -9.09 2.99 16.92
N LEU A 314 -8.67 2.36 15.84
CA LEU A 314 -7.62 1.36 15.84
C LEU A 314 -6.64 1.59 14.69
N PRO A 315 -5.34 1.25 14.86
CA PRO A 315 -4.41 1.29 13.76
C PRO A 315 -4.69 0.13 12.80
N VAL A 316 -4.69 0.42 11.50
CA VAL A 316 -4.82 -0.60 10.45
C VAL A 316 -3.80 -0.39 9.34
N PHE A 317 -3.36 -1.48 8.70
CA PHE A 317 -2.51 -1.41 7.51
C PHE A 317 -3.26 -0.70 6.37
N PRO A 318 -2.67 0.28 5.67
CA PRO A 318 -3.38 1.07 4.67
C PRO A 318 -3.47 0.32 3.31
N PHE A 319 -4.21 -0.79 3.25
CA PHE A 319 -4.40 -1.52 2.00
C PHE A 319 -5.04 -0.61 0.94
N ALA A 320 -4.45 -0.55 -0.26
CA ALA A 320 -5.00 0.21 -1.38
C ALA A 320 -6.39 -0.30 -1.82
N SER A 321 -6.72 -1.57 -1.54
CA SER A 321 -8.07 -2.13 -1.75
C SER A 321 -9.11 -1.62 -0.76
N GLY A 322 -8.70 -0.93 0.31
CA GLY A 322 -9.56 -0.54 1.42
C GLY A 322 -10.04 -1.73 2.26
N TYR A 323 -10.99 -1.44 3.15
CA TYR A 323 -11.63 -2.42 4.02
C TYR A 323 -13.15 -2.38 3.86
N THR A 324 -13.80 -3.52 4.06
CA THR A 324 -15.18 -3.57 4.54
C THR A 324 -15.17 -4.07 5.98
N ALA A 325 -16.06 -3.54 6.81
CA ALA A 325 -16.14 -3.89 8.22
C ALA A 325 -17.44 -4.64 8.53
N TYR A 326 -17.33 -5.78 9.21
CA TYR A 326 -18.45 -6.61 9.65
C TYR A 326 -18.48 -6.68 11.17
N ALA A 327 -19.63 -6.37 11.77
CA ALA A 327 -19.83 -6.61 13.19
C ALA A 327 -19.95 -8.13 13.44
N GLY A 328 -19.21 -8.68 14.40
CA GLY A 328 -19.22 -10.11 14.71
C GLY A 328 -18.13 -10.92 13.97
N PRO A 329 -17.99 -12.21 14.32
CA PRO A 329 -16.90 -13.08 13.84
C PRO A 329 -17.16 -13.60 12.43
N TYR A 330 -17.21 -12.70 11.44
CA TYR A 330 -17.36 -13.09 10.03
C TYR A 330 -16.24 -14.06 9.60
N SER A 331 -16.64 -15.15 8.94
CA SER A 331 -15.73 -16.13 8.37
C SER A 331 -16.41 -16.76 7.17
N ASN A 332 -15.72 -16.82 6.04
CA ASN A 332 -16.17 -17.51 4.83
C ASN A 332 -15.47 -18.88 4.66
N SER A 333 -14.96 -19.45 5.76
CA SER A 333 -14.28 -20.74 5.73
C SER A 333 -15.20 -21.84 5.18
N PRO A 334 -14.69 -22.74 4.31
CA PRO A 334 -15.45 -23.90 3.86
C PRO A 334 -15.70 -24.91 5.00
N ASN A 335 -15.01 -24.78 6.13
CA ASN A 335 -15.26 -25.61 7.30
C ASN A 335 -16.54 -25.15 8.01
N ALA A 336 -17.56 -25.99 7.92
CA ALA A 336 -18.88 -25.76 8.50
C ALA A 336 -18.88 -25.50 10.01
N THR A 337 -17.84 -25.84 10.78
CA THR A 337 -17.82 -25.58 12.23
C THR A 337 -17.32 -24.18 12.60
N VAL A 338 -16.62 -23.50 11.70
CA VAL A 338 -16.03 -22.16 11.92
C VAL A 338 -16.53 -21.13 10.91
N ASN A 339 -17.44 -21.53 10.03
CA ASN A 339 -18.10 -20.65 9.07
C ASN A 339 -19.12 -19.74 9.78
N CYS A 340 -19.12 -18.46 9.42
CA CYS A 340 -20.07 -17.48 9.95
C CYS A 340 -20.39 -16.42 8.91
N LEU A 341 -21.49 -16.62 8.19
CA LEU A 341 -21.88 -15.78 7.05
C LEU A 341 -22.89 -14.70 7.43
N SER A 342 -23.70 -14.92 8.48
CA SER A 342 -24.73 -13.95 8.91
C SER A 342 -24.22 -12.51 9.07
N PRO A 343 -23.03 -12.26 9.66
CA PRO A 343 -22.46 -10.91 9.78
C PRO A 343 -22.27 -10.13 8.47
N ASN A 344 -22.12 -10.81 7.33
CA ASN A 344 -21.88 -10.16 6.04
C ASN A 344 -23.21 -9.92 5.31
N PRO A 345 -23.65 -8.66 5.15
CA PRO A 345 -24.86 -8.33 4.41
C PRO A 345 -24.93 -8.94 3.01
N ALA A 346 -23.83 -8.97 2.26
CA ALA A 346 -23.81 -9.51 0.89
C ALA A 346 -24.05 -11.03 0.83
N ALA A 347 -23.92 -11.75 1.95
CA ALA A 347 -24.23 -13.19 2.02
C ALA A 347 -25.76 -13.46 2.06
N TRP A 348 -26.59 -12.44 2.30
CA TRP A 348 -28.05 -12.54 2.33
C TRP A 348 -28.63 -12.44 0.91
N THR A 349 -28.37 -13.47 0.11
CA THR A 349 -28.66 -13.50 -1.35
C THR A 349 -30.11 -13.79 -1.68
N THR A 350 -30.86 -14.41 -0.78
CA THR A 350 -32.30 -14.64 -0.98
C THR A 350 -33.02 -13.31 -0.79
N PRO A 351 -33.85 -12.84 -1.73
CA PRO A 351 -34.63 -11.62 -1.54
C PRO A 351 -35.59 -11.72 -0.36
N ASP A 352 -35.83 -10.60 0.32
CA ASP A 352 -36.87 -10.49 1.36
C ASP A 352 -38.28 -10.35 0.74
N ALA A 353 -39.29 -10.14 1.59
CA ALA A 353 -40.68 -9.97 1.13
C ALA A 353 -40.89 -8.70 0.29
N ALA A 354 -40.01 -7.70 0.40
CA ALA A 354 -40.00 -6.49 -0.42
C ALA A 354 -39.16 -6.66 -1.71
N GLY A 355 -38.57 -7.84 -1.94
CA GLY A 355 -37.69 -8.12 -3.07
C GLY A 355 -36.27 -7.59 -2.92
N ALA A 356 -35.88 -7.10 -1.73
CA ALA A 356 -34.54 -6.59 -1.47
C ALA A 356 -33.57 -7.74 -1.15
N ALA A 357 -32.37 -7.69 -1.72
CA ALA A 357 -31.25 -8.57 -1.37
C ALA A 357 -30.20 -7.80 -0.55
N GLY A 358 -29.30 -8.53 0.09
CA GLY A 358 -28.23 -7.94 0.88
C GLY A 358 -27.21 -7.26 -0.03
N ALA A 359 -26.73 -6.09 0.38
CA ALA A 359 -25.73 -5.32 -0.36
C ALA A 359 -24.40 -5.33 0.36
N LEU A 360 -23.28 -5.26 -0.37
CA LEU A 360 -21.96 -5.13 0.24
C LEU A 360 -21.87 -3.83 1.05
N PRO A 361 -21.30 -3.86 2.27
CA PRO A 361 -21.04 -2.63 3.03
C PRO A 361 -20.16 -1.63 2.22
N PRO A 362 -20.26 -0.32 2.51
CA PRO A 362 -19.39 0.67 1.87
C PRO A 362 -17.91 0.36 2.09
N LEU A 363 -17.12 0.66 1.07
CA LEU A 363 -15.68 0.54 1.16
C LEU A 363 -15.08 1.67 2.00
N ILE A 364 -14.25 1.31 2.97
CA ILE A 364 -13.45 2.20 3.80
C ILE A 364 -12.09 2.34 3.14
N THR A 365 -11.83 3.48 2.52
CA THR A 365 -10.51 3.80 1.97
C THR A 365 -9.56 4.16 3.11
N THR A 366 -8.33 3.65 3.06
CA THR A 366 -7.28 3.96 4.04
C THR A 366 -6.05 4.47 3.33
N GLU A 367 -5.34 5.40 3.97
CA GLU A 367 -4.10 5.99 3.44
C GLU A 367 -3.02 5.99 4.51
N SER A 368 -1.75 5.86 4.09
CA SER A 368 -0.60 5.78 4.99
C SER A 368 -0.53 7.00 5.92
N GLY A 369 -0.61 6.74 7.23
CA GLY A 369 -0.53 7.74 8.29
C GLY A 369 -1.69 8.74 8.34
N GLN A 370 -2.76 8.54 7.57
CA GLN A 370 -3.95 9.40 7.60
C GLN A 370 -5.09 8.74 8.39
N PRO A 371 -5.95 9.52 9.07
CA PRO A 371 -7.15 8.99 9.69
C PRO A 371 -8.14 8.53 8.62
N SER A 372 -9.01 7.60 8.98
CA SER A 372 -10.11 7.13 8.14
C SER A 372 -11.32 6.80 9.00
N ASP A 373 -12.52 6.91 8.44
CA ASP A 373 -13.77 6.64 9.14
C ASP A 373 -14.58 5.59 8.37
N GLY A 374 -15.22 4.69 9.10
CA GLY A 374 -16.04 3.63 8.52
C GLY A 374 -17.30 3.36 9.33
N ALA A 375 -18.43 3.18 8.64
CA ALA A 375 -19.67 2.72 9.26
C ALA A 375 -19.68 1.18 9.32
N VAL A 376 -20.08 0.63 10.47
CA VAL A 376 -20.30 -0.80 10.65
C VAL A 376 -21.80 -1.04 10.74
N MET A 377 -22.34 -1.69 9.72
CA MET A 377 -23.76 -2.02 9.64
C MET A 377 -24.12 -3.10 10.66
N MET A 378 -25.23 -2.89 11.34
CA MET A 378 -25.75 -3.78 12.38
C MET A 378 -27.27 -3.75 12.38
N GLY A 379 -27.87 -4.81 12.93
CA GLY A 379 -29.29 -4.81 13.25
C GLY A 379 -29.55 -4.23 14.63
N VAL A 380 -30.67 -3.54 14.79
CA VAL A 380 -31.07 -2.89 16.05
C VAL A 380 -32.43 -3.40 16.49
N ALA A 381 -32.58 -3.66 17.79
CA ALA A 381 -33.85 -4.05 18.39
C ALA A 381 -34.07 -3.37 19.74
N LYS A 382 -35.34 -3.22 20.13
CA LYS A 382 -35.75 -2.85 21.48
C LYS A 382 -36.10 -4.10 22.26
N VAL A 383 -35.63 -4.18 23.50
CA VAL A 383 -35.94 -5.24 24.47
C VAL A 383 -36.58 -4.61 25.70
N SER A 384 -37.77 -5.04 26.08
CA SER A 384 -38.55 -4.49 27.21
C SER A 384 -38.52 -5.42 28.43
N ASP A 385 -38.90 -4.90 29.60
CA ASP A 385 -38.90 -5.61 30.90
C ASP A 385 -37.52 -6.15 31.30
N VAL A 386 -36.49 -5.32 31.07
CA VAL A 386 -35.07 -5.64 31.31
C VAL A 386 -34.39 -4.75 32.34
N LYS A 387 -35.13 -3.89 33.06
CA LYS A 387 -34.54 -3.00 34.07
C LYS A 387 -33.76 -3.77 35.14
N GLY A 388 -32.50 -3.40 35.35
CA GLY A 388 -31.61 -4.04 36.32
C GLY A 388 -31.18 -5.45 35.93
N ARG A 389 -31.32 -5.83 34.66
CA ARG A 389 -30.93 -7.15 34.12
C ARG A 389 -29.88 -7.00 33.04
N TYR A 390 -29.01 -8.00 32.94
CA TYR A 390 -28.12 -8.18 31.79
C TYR A 390 -28.90 -8.78 30.64
N ILE A 391 -28.57 -8.36 29.42
CA ILE A 391 -29.09 -8.95 28.18
C ILE A 391 -28.00 -9.83 27.58
N THR A 392 -28.39 -11.01 27.12
CA THR A 392 -27.53 -11.97 26.40
C THR A 392 -28.24 -12.36 25.12
N ALA A 393 -27.59 -12.18 23.97
CA ALA A 393 -28.07 -12.68 22.69
C ALA A 393 -27.19 -13.86 22.25
N VAL A 394 -27.81 -14.99 21.93
CA VAL A 394 -27.11 -16.18 21.42
C VAL A 394 -27.59 -16.43 20.00
N SER A 395 -26.69 -16.60 19.03
CA SER A 395 -27.10 -16.90 17.66
C SER A 395 -27.81 -18.26 17.61
N SER A 396 -28.88 -18.33 16.83
CA SER A 396 -29.63 -19.57 16.62
C SER A 396 -28.82 -20.55 15.77
N SER A 397 -28.82 -21.83 16.15
CA SER A 397 -28.35 -22.92 15.29
C SER A 397 -29.31 -23.22 14.13
N ASN A 398 -30.55 -22.74 14.24
CA ASN A 398 -31.59 -22.81 13.23
C ASN A 398 -31.83 -21.38 12.69
N PRO A 399 -31.06 -20.91 11.70
CA PRO A 399 -31.22 -19.57 11.16
C PRO A 399 -32.61 -19.37 10.59
N GLY A 400 -33.17 -18.17 10.76
CA GLY A 400 -34.46 -17.83 10.17
C GLY A 400 -34.40 -17.79 8.64
N ALA A 401 -35.55 -17.86 7.97
CA ALA A 401 -35.64 -17.71 6.51
C ALA A 401 -34.80 -16.53 5.95
N GLY A 402 -33.90 -16.85 5.01
CA GLY A 402 -33.00 -15.90 4.34
C GLY A 402 -31.69 -15.59 5.05
N ASP A 403 -31.54 -15.98 6.32
CA ASP A 403 -30.28 -15.84 7.07
C ASP A 403 -29.30 -16.94 6.64
N PRO A 404 -28.10 -16.58 6.12
CA PRO A 404 -27.11 -17.56 5.66
C PRO A 404 -26.47 -18.37 6.81
N GLY A 405 -26.72 -17.97 8.05
CA GLY A 405 -26.33 -18.70 9.25
C GLY A 405 -24.91 -18.42 9.74
N CYS A 406 -24.70 -18.77 11.01
CA CYS A 406 -23.40 -18.70 11.66
C CYS A 406 -23.17 -19.96 12.50
N ALA A 407 -22.47 -20.92 11.91
CA ALA A 407 -22.26 -22.22 12.54
C ALA A 407 -21.19 -22.20 13.64
N ALA A 408 -20.26 -21.24 13.58
CA ALA A 408 -19.34 -20.95 14.70
C ALA A 408 -20.08 -20.57 16.00
N GLY A 409 -21.31 -20.07 15.86
CA GLY A 409 -22.08 -19.52 16.97
C GLY A 409 -21.55 -18.17 17.44
N MET A 410 -22.45 -17.38 18.02
CA MET A 410 -22.14 -16.07 18.60
C MET A 410 -22.88 -15.95 19.92
N THR A 411 -22.20 -15.42 20.93
CA THR A 411 -22.85 -15.00 22.18
C THR A 411 -22.45 -13.55 22.44
N MET A 412 -23.42 -12.66 22.46
CA MET A 412 -23.26 -11.23 22.64
C MET A 412 -23.82 -10.84 24.00
N LYS A 413 -23.01 -10.19 24.82
CA LYS A 413 -23.35 -9.83 26.20
C LYS A 413 -23.38 -8.32 26.34
N PHE A 414 -24.42 -7.81 26.98
CA PHE A 414 -24.61 -6.39 27.22
C PHE A 414 -24.41 -6.09 28.71
N PRO A 415 -24.01 -4.85 29.05
CA PRO A 415 -24.02 -4.40 30.44
C PRO A 415 -25.46 -4.38 30.99
N VAL A 416 -25.59 -4.19 32.30
CA VAL A 416 -26.90 -4.11 32.96
C VAL A 416 -27.74 -2.96 32.37
N SER A 417 -29.00 -3.24 32.01
CA SER A 417 -29.91 -2.20 31.53
C SER A 417 -30.38 -1.31 32.67
N SER A 418 -30.23 0.01 32.51
CA SER A 418 -30.72 1.00 33.49
C SER A 418 -32.20 1.36 33.29
N SER A 419 -32.73 1.13 32.09
CA SER A 419 -34.12 1.38 31.70
C SER A 419 -34.92 0.09 31.56
N ASP A 420 -36.24 0.22 31.57
CA ASP A 420 -37.15 -0.90 31.34
C ASP A 420 -37.13 -1.38 29.88
N THR A 421 -36.91 -0.45 28.94
CA THR A 421 -36.66 -0.74 27.54
C THR A 421 -35.22 -0.39 27.19
N ALA A 422 -34.46 -1.37 26.68
CA ALA A 422 -33.12 -1.19 26.14
C ALA A 422 -33.16 -1.22 24.61
N THR A 423 -32.50 -0.28 23.95
CA THR A 423 -32.20 -0.37 22.50
C THR A 423 -30.82 -0.99 22.36
N ILE A 424 -30.74 -2.15 21.72
CA ILE A 424 -29.48 -2.90 21.53
C ILE A 424 -29.17 -3.04 20.05
N ALA A 425 -27.88 -3.04 19.70
CA ALA A 425 -27.42 -3.42 18.36
C ALA A 425 -26.69 -4.76 18.42
N LEU A 426 -26.91 -5.60 17.40
CA LEU A 426 -26.28 -6.90 17.23
C LEU A 426 -25.78 -7.04 15.80
N PRO A 427 -24.77 -7.90 15.56
CA PRO A 427 -24.48 -8.37 14.21
C PRO A 427 -25.75 -8.91 13.53
N PHE A 428 -25.78 -8.83 12.20
CA PHE A 428 -26.85 -9.45 11.43
C PHE A 428 -26.89 -10.97 11.69
N GLY A 429 -28.11 -11.51 11.69
CA GLY A 429 -28.35 -12.92 11.99
C GLY A 429 -29.60 -13.14 12.83
N THR A 430 -29.81 -14.41 13.17
CA THR A 430 -30.94 -14.87 13.97
C THR A 430 -30.48 -15.14 15.41
N TRP A 431 -31.19 -14.55 16.38
CA TRP A 431 -30.77 -14.49 17.77
C TRP A 431 -31.86 -14.98 18.72
N THR A 432 -31.48 -15.75 19.73
CA THR A 432 -32.27 -15.91 20.95
C THR A 432 -31.87 -14.81 21.93
N ILE A 433 -32.84 -13.98 22.33
CA ILE A 433 -32.63 -12.89 23.28
C ILE A 433 -33.06 -13.33 24.68
N SER A 434 -32.13 -13.29 25.62
CA SER A 434 -32.38 -13.63 27.02
C SER A 434 -31.95 -12.53 27.97
N SER A 435 -32.54 -12.52 29.17
CA SER A 435 -32.13 -11.62 30.24
C SER A 435 -31.95 -12.31 31.60
N GLY A 436 -31.09 -11.77 32.46
CA GLY A 436 -30.88 -12.31 33.80
C GLY A 436 -30.14 -11.38 34.75
N LYS A 437 -29.96 -11.82 36.00
CA LYS A 437 -29.28 -11.04 37.05
C LYS A 437 -27.76 -11.18 37.05
N THR A 438 -27.22 -12.11 36.25
CA THR A 438 -25.79 -12.34 36.09
C THR A 438 -25.38 -12.11 34.64
N PHE A 439 -24.14 -11.65 34.44
CA PHE A 439 -23.59 -11.38 33.11
C PHE A 439 -23.53 -12.66 32.27
N GLY A 440 -24.10 -12.63 31.06
CA GLY A 440 -24.19 -13.79 30.18
C GLY A 440 -25.30 -14.79 30.53
N SER A 441 -26.19 -14.47 31.47
CA SER A 441 -27.31 -15.37 31.81
C SER A 441 -28.27 -15.55 30.63
N THR A 442 -28.67 -16.79 30.39
CA THR A 442 -29.68 -17.18 29.39
C THR A 442 -30.99 -17.66 30.03
N SER A 443 -31.18 -17.42 31.33
CA SER A 443 -32.24 -18.00 32.17
C SER A 443 -33.68 -17.61 31.78
N ARG A 444 -33.89 -16.45 31.16
CA ARG A 444 -35.20 -15.99 30.69
C ARG A 444 -35.12 -15.61 29.23
N ASN A 445 -35.68 -16.43 28.33
CA ASN A 445 -35.87 -16.06 26.93
C ASN A 445 -37.02 -15.05 26.82
N GLU A 446 -36.72 -13.84 26.36
CA GLU A 446 -37.68 -12.73 26.31
C GLU A 446 -38.78 -12.95 25.27
N ILE A 447 -38.44 -13.55 24.12
CA ILE A 447 -39.39 -13.83 23.04
C ILE A 447 -40.33 -14.96 23.42
N ALA A 448 -39.80 -16.01 24.06
CA ALA A 448 -40.58 -17.12 24.57
C ALA A 448 -41.52 -16.70 25.70
N THR A 449 -41.12 -15.73 26.53
CA THR A 449 -41.96 -15.17 27.59
C THR A 449 -43.11 -14.37 26.98
N LYS A 450 -42.77 -13.43 26.08
CA LYS A 450 -43.73 -12.58 25.37
C LYS A 450 -43.05 -11.97 24.16
N ALA A 451 -43.44 -12.34 22.94
CA ALA A 451 -42.79 -11.83 21.72
C ALA A 451 -42.78 -10.30 21.63
N ALA A 452 -43.80 -9.61 22.14
CA ALA A 452 -43.84 -8.15 22.17
C ALA A 452 -42.75 -7.51 23.06
N ASN A 453 -42.02 -8.28 23.87
CA ASN A 453 -40.87 -7.79 24.62
C ASN A 453 -39.70 -7.43 23.68
N VAL A 454 -39.64 -8.03 22.48
CA VAL A 454 -38.56 -7.77 21.52
C VAL A 454 -39.18 -7.21 20.24
N THR A 455 -38.71 -6.05 19.79
CA THR A 455 -39.15 -5.44 18.53
C THR A 455 -37.96 -4.98 17.71
N PRO A 456 -37.83 -5.41 16.44
CA PRO A 456 -36.78 -4.90 15.56
C PRO A 456 -37.02 -3.41 15.27
N VAL A 457 -35.94 -2.64 15.26
CA VAL A 457 -35.91 -1.20 14.89
C VAL A 457 -35.41 -1.04 13.45
N THR A 458 -34.42 -1.82 13.06
CA THR A 458 -33.99 -2.01 11.66
C THR A 458 -34.81 -3.13 11.00
N PRO A 459 -34.67 -3.39 9.69
CA PRO A 459 -35.31 -4.55 9.07
C PRO A 459 -35.01 -5.85 9.85
N GLY A 460 -36.04 -6.65 10.01
CA GLY A 460 -36.00 -7.83 10.87
C GLY A 460 -37.39 -8.32 11.24
N ARG A 461 -37.44 -9.47 11.90
CA ARG A 461 -38.70 -10.10 12.34
C ARG A 461 -38.50 -10.92 13.59
N VAL A 462 -39.57 -11.02 14.39
CA VAL A 462 -39.64 -11.93 15.52
C VAL A 462 -40.27 -13.24 15.03
N ASN A 463 -39.54 -14.34 15.16
CA ASN A 463 -40.04 -15.68 14.86
C ASN A 463 -40.52 -16.31 16.17
N GLN A 464 -41.76 -16.81 16.18
CA GLN A 464 -42.33 -17.53 17.32
C GLN A 464 -42.55 -18.99 16.94
N LYS A 465 -42.40 -19.87 17.93
CA LYS A 465 -42.77 -21.27 17.77
C LYS A 465 -44.30 -21.37 17.67
N THR A 466 -44.82 -21.73 16.50
CA THR A 466 -46.24 -22.01 16.28
C THR A 466 -46.45 -23.52 16.18
N ALA A 467 -47.34 -24.06 17.02
CA ALA A 467 -47.58 -25.51 17.12
C ALA A 467 -48.33 -26.14 15.91
N LEU A 468 -48.52 -25.40 14.81
CA LEU A 468 -49.54 -25.76 13.79
C LEU A 468 -49.02 -26.09 12.39
N PHE A 469 -47.72 -25.93 12.05
CA PHE A 469 -47.22 -26.27 10.71
C PHE A 469 -45.77 -26.78 10.72
N VAL A 470 -45.41 -27.53 9.67
CA VAL A 470 -44.22 -28.39 9.44
C VAL A 470 -42.85 -27.66 9.52
N ILE A 471 -42.81 -26.39 9.92
CA ILE A 471 -41.57 -25.62 10.11
C ILE A 471 -41.53 -25.09 11.54
N ASP A 472 -40.83 -25.81 12.42
CA ASP A 472 -40.59 -25.42 13.81
C ASP A 472 -39.58 -24.25 13.83
N TYR A 473 -40.05 -23.02 14.06
CA TYR A 473 -39.17 -21.89 14.34
C TYR A 473 -38.93 -21.80 15.85
N ASP A 474 -37.66 -21.64 16.27
CA ASP A 474 -37.34 -21.28 17.64
C ASP A 474 -37.76 -19.83 17.94
N ASN A 475 -38.08 -19.53 19.20
CA ASN A 475 -38.42 -18.18 19.68
C ASN A 475 -37.20 -17.24 19.55
N THR A 476 -37.08 -16.61 18.38
CA THR A 476 -35.86 -15.92 17.90
C THR A 476 -36.19 -14.58 17.24
N LEU A 477 -35.21 -13.70 17.18
CA LEU A 477 -35.21 -12.43 16.46
C LEU A 477 -34.26 -12.55 15.29
N THR A 478 -34.75 -12.41 14.06
CA THR A 478 -33.89 -12.25 12.88
C THR A 478 -33.69 -10.77 12.61
N LEU A 479 -32.44 -10.32 12.65
CA LEU A 479 -32.00 -8.98 12.26
C LEU A 479 -31.44 -9.06 10.84
N ASP A 480 -32.11 -8.34 9.93
CA ASP A 480 -32.00 -8.53 8.48
C ASP A 480 -31.28 -7.34 7.84
N PRO A 481 -30.18 -7.54 7.11
CA PRO A 481 -29.49 -6.45 6.42
C PRO A 481 -30.17 -6.02 5.12
N ARG A 482 -31.10 -6.81 4.58
CA ARG A 482 -31.73 -6.54 3.28
C ARG A 482 -32.55 -5.26 3.35
N GLY A 483 -32.33 -4.36 2.37
CA GLY A 483 -32.98 -3.06 2.32
C GLY A 483 -32.43 -2.01 3.31
N GLN A 484 -31.42 -2.35 4.13
CA GLN A 484 -30.74 -1.39 4.98
C GLN A 484 -29.63 -0.67 4.20
N THR A 485 -29.54 0.64 4.35
CA THR A 485 -28.40 1.45 3.89
C THR A 485 -27.57 1.85 5.10
N SER A 486 -26.24 1.82 4.96
CA SER A 486 -25.27 2.23 5.99
C SER A 486 -25.38 3.71 6.36
#